data_AF-A0A4R8LIZ8-F1
#
_entry.id   AF-A0A4R8LIZ8-F1
#
_cell.length_a   1.000
_cell.length_b   1.000
_cell.length_c   1.000
_cell.angle_alpha   90.00
_cell.angle_beta   90.00
_cell.angle_gamma   90.00
#
_symmetry.space_group_name_H-M   'P 1'
#
loop_
_entity.id
_entity.type
_entity.pdbx_description
1 polymer ?
#
loop_
_entity_poly.entity_id
_entity_poly.type
_entity_poly.pdbx_seq_one_letter_code
_entity_poly.pdbx_strand_id
1 'polypeptide(L)'
;MHRLTPVAVAVLSATLLLAGCGDGNRPANQAALAQQALPSAIADPPSKVDLPHYQARNPHFDVMTKDGNIVVRSDDHGWNGRSIDIYYAPPEAVMIHDGDYVLRDATHLQRIASVPLKGNQTWIAVWNVKGHTLPREFYLLAKTNVGQANIEHVLWMNQGYIEGGAESRVQ
;
A
#
# COMPACT_ATOMS: atom_id res chain seq x y z
N MET A 1 -42.96 -48.80 30.47
CA MET A 1 -43.30 -49.51 29.22
C MET A 1 -44.43 -48.76 28.52
N HIS A 2 -44.34 -48.63 27.19
CA HIS A 2 -45.19 -47.87 26.24
C HIS A 2 -44.76 -46.42 26.03
N ARG A 3 -44.63 -45.87 24.82
CA ARG A 3 -44.49 -46.33 23.42
C ARG A 3 -43.99 -45.08 22.66
N LEU A 4 -43.10 -45.29 21.68
CA LEU A 4 -42.64 -44.29 20.71
C LEU A 4 -43.75 -43.96 19.69
N THR A 5 -43.91 -42.68 19.32
CA THR A 5 -44.00 -42.25 17.90
C THR A 5 -43.82 -40.73 17.76
N PRO A 6 -43.17 -40.25 16.67
CA PRO A 6 -42.83 -38.84 16.45
C PRO A 6 -43.92 -38.12 15.64
N VAL A 7 -44.08 -36.81 15.86
CA VAL A 7 -44.81 -35.95 14.92
C VAL A 7 -43.82 -34.91 14.39
N ALA A 8 -43.35 -35.15 13.17
CA ALA A 8 -42.75 -34.13 12.35
C ALA A 8 -43.87 -33.20 11.86
N VAL A 9 -43.79 -31.92 12.21
CA VAL A 9 -44.56 -30.87 11.55
C VAL A 9 -43.57 -30.04 10.75
N ALA A 10 -43.52 -30.30 9.46
CA ALA A 10 -42.96 -29.38 8.48
C ALA A 10 -44.02 -28.31 8.20
N VAL A 11 -43.70 -27.03 8.44
CA VAL A 11 -44.42 -25.92 7.81
C VAL A 11 -43.42 -25.12 6.98
N LEU A 12 -43.75 -25.07 5.70
CA LEU A 12 -43.10 -24.32 4.65
C LEU A 12 -43.10 -22.81 4.94
N SER A 13 -41.97 -22.20 4.58
CA SER A 13 -41.86 -20.96 3.81
C SER A 13 -42.60 -19.70 4.29
N ALA A 14 -41.83 -18.76 4.82
CA ALA A 14 -41.99 -17.34 4.48
C ALA A 14 -40.63 -16.65 4.53
N THR A 15 -39.94 -16.71 3.41
CA THR A 15 -38.77 -15.88 3.09
C THR A 15 -39.25 -14.42 3.02
N LEU A 16 -39.19 -13.70 4.13
CA LEU A 16 -39.32 -12.25 4.12
C LEU A 16 -37.97 -11.67 3.67
N LEU A 17 -37.87 -11.53 2.36
CA LEU A 17 -36.94 -10.65 1.67
C LEU A 17 -37.18 -9.22 2.18
N LEU A 18 -36.39 -8.79 3.16
CA LEU A 18 -36.16 -7.36 3.36
C LEU A 18 -35.27 -6.89 2.20
N ALA A 19 -35.94 -6.43 1.15
CA ALA A 19 -35.34 -5.60 0.13
C ALA A 19 -35.11 -4.18 0.70
N GLY A 20 -33.87 -3.73 0.63
CA GLY A 20 -33.43 -2.36 0.89
C GLY A 20 -31.95 -2.37 1.23
N CYS A 21 -31.03 -1.73 0.53
CA CYS A 21 -31.06 -0.81 -0.60
C CYS A 21 -29.73 -1.01 -1.37
N GLY A 22 -29.67 -0.49 -2.59
CA GLY A 22 -28.57 -0.63 -3.53
C GLY A 22 -27.15 -0.54 -2.94
N ASP A 23 -26.30 -1.46 -3.35
CA ASP A 23 -25.28 -1.19 -4.37
C ASP A 23 -24.58 -2.50 -4.69
N GLY A 24 -25.04 -3.15 -5.75
CA GLY A 24 -24.38 -4.31 -6.33
C GLY A 24 -23.10 -3.87 -7.05
N ASN A 25 -22.10 -3.37 -6.31
CA ASN A 25 -20.70 -3.30 -6.73
C ASN A 25 -19.77 -2.80 -5.61
N ARG A 26 -19.86 -3.34 -4.37
CA ARG A 26 -18.70 -3.26 -3.47
C ARG A 26 -17.66 -4.26 -4.02
N PRO A 27 -16.66 -3.80 -4.79
CA PRO A 27 -15.95 -4.67 -5.70
C PRO A 27 -15.01 -5.54 -4.86
N ALA A 28 -14.73 -6.76 -5.31
CA ALA A 28 -13.77 -7.67 -4.70
C ALA A 28 -12.45 -6.99 -4.27
N ASN A 29 -12.09 -5.89 -4.95
CA ASN A 29 -10.92 -5.06 -4.70
C ASN A 29 -10.87 -4.43 -3.29
N GLN A 30 -12.00 -4.00 -2.70
CA GLN A 30 -11.96 -3.43 -1.33
C GLN A 30 -11.63 -4.48 -0.27
N ALA A 31 -12.17 -5.70 -0.44
CA ALA A 31 -11.86 -6.80 0.46
C ALA A 31 -10.41 -7.29 0.28
N ALA A 32 -9.88 -7.28 -0.95
CA ALA A 32 -8.49 -7.60 -1.24
C ALA A 32 -7.52 -6.57 -0.61
N LEU A 33 -7.80 -5.26 -0.78
CA LEU A 33 -6.99 -4.19 -0.19
C LEU A 33 -7.01 -4.22 1.34
N ALA A 34 -8.16 -4.55 1.94
CA ALA A 34 -8.28 -4.72 3.39
C ALA A 34 -7.45 -5.91 3.92
N GLN A 35 -7.24 -6.96 3.13
CA GLN A 35 -6.39 -8.10 3.49
C GLN A 35 -4.89 -7.77 3.41
N GLN A 36 -4.53 -6.70 2.69
CA GLN A 36 -3.16 -6.24 2.53
C GLN A 36 -2.82 -5.04 3.42
N ALA A 37 -3.77 -4.60 4.26
CA ALA A 37 -3.52 -3.57 5.26
C ALA A 37 -2.48 -4.06 6.25
N LEU A 38 -1.39 -3.29 6.40
CA LEU A 38 -0.36 -3.56 7.40
C LEU A 38 -0.91 -3.28 8.81
N PRO A 39 -0.46 -4.02 9.83
CA PRO A 39 -0.86 -3.76 11.21
C PRO A 39 -0.41 -2.37 11.68
N SER A 40 -1.20 -1.77 12.58
CA SER A 40 -0.93 -0.44 13.16
C SER A 40 0.40 -0.35 13.93
N ALA A 41 1.01 -1.49 14.25
CA ALA A 41 2.32 -1.56 14.87
C ALA A 41 3.46 -1.12 13.93
N ILE A 42 3.24 -1.13 12.61
CA ILE A 42 4.27 -0.86 11.59
C ILE A 42 3.85 0.17 10.53
N ALA A 43 2.61 0.64 10.54
CA ALA A 43 2.13 1.67 9.63
C ALA A 43 0.95 2.44 10.24
N ASP A 44 0.75 3.69 9.80
CA ASP A 44 -0.45 4.45 10.09
C ASP A 44 -1.69 3.77 9.44
N PRO A 45 -2.91 4.07 9.92
CA PRO A 45 -4.13 3.61 9.27
C PRO A 45 -4.19 4.03 7.79
N PRO A 46 -4.91 3.27 6.93
CA PRO A 46 -5.18 3.68 5.56
C PRO A 46 -5.73 5.10 5.49
N SER A 47 -5.17 5.89 4.58
CA SER A 47 -5.55 7.29 4.40
C SER A 47 -5.56 7.65 2.92
N LYS A 48 -6.42 8.61 2.57
CA LYS A 48 -6.40 9.22 1.25
C LYS A 48 -5.18 10.14 1.15
N VAL A 49 -4.32 9.89 0.17
CA VAL A 49 -3.19 10.76 -0.14
C VAL A 49 -3.56 11.65 -1.32
N ASP A 50 -3.35 12.95 -1.16
CA ASP A 50 -3.51 13.92 -2.25
C ASP A 50 -2.24 13.92 -3.11
N LEU A 51 -2.36 13.57 -4.38
CA LEU A 51 -1.27 13.63 -5.34
C LEU A 51 -1.62 14.65 -6.44
N PRO A 52 -0.71 15.58 -6.77
CA PRO A 52 -0.90 16.42 -7.94
C PRO A 52 -0.99 15.56 -9.20
N HIS A 53 -1.85 15.95 -10.14
CA HIS A 53 -2.11 15.24 -11.39
C HIS A 53 -0.87 15.10 -12.32
N TYR A 54 0.20 15.86 -12.06
CA TYR A 54 1.43 15.82 -12.84
C TYR A 54 2.62 15.58 -11.93
N GLN A 55 3.27 14.44 -12.11
CA GLN A 55 4.56 14.12 -11.50
C GLN A 55 5.66 14.77 -12.35
N ALA A 56 6.00 16.03 -12.06
CA ALA A 56 7.11 16.70 -12.72
C ALA A 56 8.42 16.30 -12.03
N ARG A 57 9.33 15.68 -12.81
CA ARG A 57 10.64 15.16 -12.38
C ARG A 57 10.52 14.20 -11.19
N ASN A 58 10.68 12.91 -11.45
CA ASN A 58 10.57 11.84 -10.46
C ASN A 58 11.97 11.53 -9.91
N PRO A 59 12.41 12.20 -8.83
CA PRO A 59 13.66 11.84 -8.20
C PRO A 59 13.61 10.41 -7.68
N HIS A 60 14.70 9.67 -7.90
CA HIS A 60 14.80 8.25 -7.57
C HIS A 60 14.95 8.02 -6.07
N PHE A 61 14.59 6.82 -5.57
CA PHE A 61 14.99 6.40 -4.23
C PHE A 61 15.26 4.90 -4.14
N ASP A 62 16.26 4.53 -3.36
CA ASP A 62 16.63 3.14 -3.11
C ASP A 62 15.83 2.52 -1.97
N VAL A 63 15.62 1.20 -2.08
CA VAL A 63 15.14 0.35 -0.99
C VAL A 63 16.15 -0.75 -0.73
N MET A 64 16.47 -1.00 0.54
CA MET A 64 17.32 -2.13 0.95
C MET A 64 16.96 -2.66 2.33
N THR A 65 17.21 -3.95 2.57
CA THR A 65 17.15 -4.51 3.92
C THR A 65 18.47 -4.35 4.65
N LYS A 66 18.43 -3.84 5.88
CA LYS A 66 19.60 -3.67 6.74
C LYS A 66 19.22 -3.91 8.20
N ASP A 67 19.95 -4.80 8.87
CA ASP A 67 19.80 -5.11 10.29
C ASP A 67 18.34 -5.45 10.69
N GLY A 68 17.63 -6.20 9.83
CA GLY A 68 16.22 -6.57 10.04
C GLY A 68 15.20 -5.45 9.80
N ASN A 69 15.65 -4.29 9.32
CA ASN A 69 14.81 -3.15 8.94
C ASN A 69 14.81 -2.95 7.43
N ILE A 70 13.80 -2.25 6.92
CA ILE A 70 13.82 -1.71 5.56
C ILE A 70 14.34 -0.28 5.63
N VAL A 71 15.39 0.00 4.87
CA VAL A 71 15.95 1.34 4.70
C VAL A 71 15.51 1.85 3.35
N VAL A 72 14.89 3.03 3.35
CA VAL A 72 14.48 3.75 2.15
C VAL A 72 15.27 5.05 2.12
N ARG A 73 15.93 5.36 1.01
CA ARG A 73 16.78 6.56 0.94
C ARG A 73 16.82 7.13 -0.45
N SER A 74 17.14 8.41 -0.56
CA SER A 74 17.51 9.01 -1.84
C SER A 74 18.73 9.89 -1.67
N ASP A 75 19.66 9.74 -2.61
CA ASP A 75 20.76 10.66 -2.85
C ASP A 75 20.51 11.59 -4.05
N ASP A 76 19.34 11.49 -4.70
CA ASP A 76 18.94 12.38 -5.78
C ASP A 76 18.73 13.81 -5.27
N HIS A 77 19.34 14.77 -5.95
CA HIS A 77 19.24 16.20 -5.67
C HIS A 77 18.06 16.87 -6.40
N GLY A 78 17.01 16.12 -6.71
CA GLY A 78 15.79 16.59 -7.37
C GLY A 78 14.58 16.74 -6.45
N TRP A 79 14.70 16.37 -5.16
CA TRP A 79 13.61 16.46 -4.18
C TRP A 79 13.40 17.89 -3.67
N ASN A 80 12.15 18.34 -3.69
CA ASN A 80 11.75 19.67 -3.23
C ASN A 80 10.92 19.63 -1.94
N GLY A 81 10.99 20.68 -1.14
CA GLY A 81 10.21 20.80 0.09
C GLY A 81 11.05 20.66 1.35
N ARG A 82 10.44 20.13 2.42
CA ARG A 82 11.02 20.07 3.78
C ARG A 82 10.95 18.68 4.41
N SER A 83 10.05 17.84 3.95
CA SER A 83 9.87 16.49 4.48
C SER A 83 9.44 15.53 3.39
N ILE A 84 9.75 14.25 3.62
CA ILE A 84 9.31 13.11 2.82
C ILE A 84 8.42 12.24 3.70
N ASP A 85 7.18 12.07 3.28
CA ASP A 85 6.29 11.02 3.78
C ASP A 85 6.46 9.78 2.88
N ILE A 86 6.59 8.61 3.49
CA ILE A 86 6.70 7.34 2.77
C ILE A 86 5.47 6.51 3.07
N TYR A 87 4.86 5.98 2.03
CA TYR A 87 3.65 5.19 2.11
C TYR A 87 3.88 3.79 1.54
N TYR A 88 3.35 2.80 2.23
CA TYR A 88 3.11 1.47 1.68
C TYR A 88 1.93 1.53 0.72
N ALA A 89 2.12 1.01 -0.49
CA ALA A 89 1.11 0.84 -1.51
C ALA A 89 1.02 -0.65 -1.91
N PRO A 90 -0.14 -1.31 -1.71
CA PRO A 90 -0.33 -2.66 -2.21
C PRO A 90 -0.34 -2.67 -3.75
N PRO A 91 0.05 -3.80 -4.40
CA PRO A 91 0.11 -3.88 -5.86
C PRO A 91 -1.15 -3.45 -6.61
N GLU A 92 -2.32 -3.70 -6.02
CA GLU A 92 -3.64 -3.40 -6.55
C GLU A 92 -3.93 -1.90 -6.62
N ALA A 93 -3.22 -1.10 -5.80
CA ALA A 93 -3.31 0.36 -5.78
C ALA A 93 -2.42 1.01 -6.87
N VAL A 94 -1.53 0.25 -7.51
CA VAL A 94 -0.57 0.73 -8.50
C VAL A 94 -0.90 0.16 -9.88
N MET A 95 -0.61 0.94 -10.92
CA MET A 95 -0.61 0.48 -12.29
C MET A 95 0.57 1.07 -13.05
N ILE A 96 0.94 0.43 -14.16
CA ILE A 96 1.96 0.95 -15.07
C ILE A 96 1.26 1.81 -16.12
N HIS A 97 1.75 3.03 -16.31
CA HIS A 97 1.30 3.95 -17.34
C HIS A 97 2.54 4.55 -18.03
N ASP A 98 2.67 4.35 -19.34
CA ASP A 98 3.80 4.82 -20.14
C ASP A 98 5.20 4.41 -19.61
N GLY A 99 5.27 3.26 -18.94
CA GLY A 99 6.51 2.73 -18.34
C GLY A 99 6.76 3.18 -16.90
N ASP A 100 5.95 4.09 -16.37
CA ASP A 100 6.04 4.61 -15.01
C ASP A 100 4.98 3.97 -14.09
N TYR A 101 5.30 3.88 -12.80
CA TYR A 101 4.33 3.48 -11.78
C TYR A 101 3.46 4.67 -11.37
N VAL A 102 2.15 4.50 -11.49
CA VAL A 102 1.16 5.50 -11.07
C VAL A 102 0.13 4.88 -10.14
N LEU A 103 -0.43 5.68 -9.23
CA LEU A 103 -1.53 5.22 -8.40
C LEU A 103 -2.81 5.08 -9.24
N ARG A 104 -3.39 3.89 -9.23
CA ARG A 104 -4.77 3.66 -9.62
C ARG A 104 -5.73 4.23 -8.57
N ASP A 105 -5.36 4.06 -7.29
CA ASP A 105 -6.16 4.47 -6.14
C ASP A 105 -5.26 4.95 -5.00
N ALA A 106 -5.54 6.15 -4.49
CA ALA A 106 -4.81 6.76 -3.38
C ALA A 106 -5.52 6.63 -2.02
N THR A 107 -6.64 5.92 -1.94
CA THR A 107 -7.49 5.85 -0.72
C THR A 107 -7.06 4.82 0.32
N HIS A 108 -6.15 3.91 -0.05
CA HIS A 108 -5.72 2.79 0.79
C HIS A 108 -4.22 2.81 1.14
N LEU A 109 -3.58 3.97 1.02
CA LEU A 109 -2.17 4.12 1.35
C LEU A 109 -1.95 4.25 2.85
N GLN A 110 -0.93 3.57 3.35
CA GLN A 110 -0.57 3.58 4.77
C GLN A 110 0.80 4.21 4.94
N ARG A 111 0.89 5.31 5.68
CA ARG A 111 2.17 5.98 5.93
C ARG A 111 3.03 5.12 6.86
N ILE A 112 4.27 4.86 6.47
CA ILE A 112 5.23 4.05 7.23
C ILE A 112 6.32 4.90 7.89
N ALA A 113 6.60 6.08 7.33
CA ALA A 113 7.60 7.00 7.84
C ALA A 113 7.31 8.44 7.40
N SER A 114 7.81 9.40 8.17
CA SER A 114 7.91 10.81 7.80
C SER A 114 9.26 11.33 8.28
N VAL A 115 10.08 11.84 7.37
CA VAL A 115 11.46 12.25 7.66
C VAL A 115 11.76 13.64 7.09
N PRO A 116 12.66 14.42 7.73
CA PRO A 116 13.08 15.70 7.17
C PRO A 116 13.92 15.48 5.90
N LEU A 117 13.70 16.34 4.91
CA LEU A 117 14.58 16.47 3.75
C LEU A 117 15.82 17.25 4.19
N LYS A 118 17.02 16.76 3.87
CA LYS A 118 18.27 17.47 4.19
C LYS A 118 18.42 18.69 3.28
N GLY A 119 19.24 19.66 3.67
CA GLY A 119 19.49 20.88 2.89
C GLY A 119 20.07 20.64 1.50
N ASN A 120 20.66 19.47 1.25
CA ASN A 120 21.13 19.02 -0.05
C ASN A 120 20.09 18.18 -0.82
N GLN A 121 18.82 18.18 -0.42
CA GLN A 121 17.73 17.43 -1.07
C GLN A 121 17.82 15.91 -0.97
N THR A 122 18.70 15.37 -0.11
CA THR A 122 18.78 13.93 0.17
C THR A 122 18.00 13.55 1.43
N TRP A 123 17.64 12.27 1.58
CA TRP A 123 16.89 11.80 2.74
C TRP A 123 17.10 10.31 3.00
N ILE A 124 16.79 9.88 4.23
CA ILE A 124 16.83 8.47 4.65
C ILE A 124 15.75 8.23 5.69
N ALA A 125 15.02 7.13 5.53
CA ALA A 125 14.03 6.62 6.45
C ALA A 125 14.33 5.17 6.78
N VAL A 126 14.00 4.78 8.02
CA VAL A 126 14.11 3.41 8.49
C VAL A 126 12.71 2.95 8.86
N TRP A 127 12.23 1.91 8.18
CA TRP A 127 10.97 1.27 8.47
C TRP A 127 11.21 -0.03 9.25
N ASN A 128 10.83 0.01 10.53
CA ASN A 128 10.92 -1.14 11.41
C ASN A 128 9.66 -2.01 11.26
N VAL A 129 9.81 -3.12 10.56
CA VAL A 129 8.72 -4.08 10.30
C VAL A 129 8.44 -5.00 11.49
N LYS A 130 9.20 -4.90 12.60
CA LYS A 130 8.99 -5.65 13.85
C LYS A 130 8.81 -7.17 13.67
N GLY A 131 9.51 -7.76 12.71
CA GLY A 131 9.40 -9.18 12.37
C GLY A 131 8.11 -9.57 11.63
N HIS A 132 7.29 -8.61 11.24
CA HIS A 132 6.13 -8.84 10.38
C HIS A 132 6.56 -9.25 8.98
N THR A 133 5.93 -10.31 8.45
CA THR A 133 6.16 -10.74 7.07
C THR A 133 5.43 -9.81 6.12
N LEU A 134 6.19 -9.09 5.30
CA LEU A 134 5.63 -8.29 4.22
C LEU A 134 5.39 -9.16 2.98
N PRO A 135 4.56 -8.70 2.03
CA PRO A 135 4.41 -9.35 0.73
C PRO A 135 5.75 -9.52 0.01
N ARG A 136 5.81 -10.49 -0.92
CA ARG A 136 7.01 -10.68 -1.77
C ARG A 136 7.26 -9.50 -2.71
N GLU A 137 6.19 -8.81 -3.09
CA GLU A 137 6.17 -7.69 -4.00
C GLU A 137 5.19 -6.65 -3.47
N PHE A 138 5.60 -5.39 -3.45
CA PHE A 138 4.76 -4.25 -3.10
C PHE A 138 5.39 -2.97 -3.65
N TYR A 139 4.74 -1.84 -3.42
CA TYR A 139 5.22 -0.53 -3.86
C TYR A 139 5.39 0.41 -2.68
N LEU A 140 6.36 1.31 -2.79
CA LEU A 140 6.51 2.44 -1.89
C LEU A 140 6.26 3.73 -2.67
N LEU A 141 5.49 4.64 -2.07
CA LEU A 141 5.33 6.00 -2.55
C LEU A 141 6.11 6.93 -1.62
N ALA A 142 7.08 7.66 -2.15
CA ALA A 142 7.70 8.78 -1.45
C ALA A 142 7.03 10.08 -1.92
N LYS A 143 6.57 10.91 -0.98
CA LYS A 143 5.86 12.16 -1.27
C LYS A 143 6.39 13.29 -0.40
N THR A 144 6.68 14.41 -1.02
CA THR A 144 7.06 15.64 -0.35
C THR A 144 5.85 16.39 0.19
N ASN A 145 6.09 17.28 1.17
CA ASN A 145 5.07 18.21 1.65
C ASN A 145 4.63 19.25 0.61
N VAL A 146 5.30 19.36 -0.54
CA VAL A 146 4.93 20.24 -1.67
C VAL A 146 4.27 19.49 -2.83
N GLY A 147 4.01 18.19 -2.67
CA GLY A 147 3.25 17.38 -3.64
C GLY A 147 4.10 16.63 -4.66
N GLN A 148 5.40 16.91 -4.78
CA GLN A 148 6.29 16.06 -5.59
C GLN A 148 6.31 14.65 -5.00
N ALA A 149 6.20 13.63 -5.85
CA ALA A 149 6.17 12.24 -5.42
C ALA A 149 6.78 11.31 -6.48
N ASN A 150 7.24 10.14 -6.04
CA ASN A 150 7.68 9.05 -6.90
C ASN A 150 7.26 7.70 -6.29
N ILE A 151 7.08 6.68 -7.12
CA ILE A 151 6.69 5.32 -6.72
C ILE A 151 7.77 4.34 -7.15
N GLU A 152 8.27 3.55 -6.21
CA GLU A 152 9.20 2.47 -6.50
C GLU A 152 8.58 1.12 -6.21
N HIS A 153 8.86 0.18 -7.10
CA HIS A 153 8.56 -1.23 -6.94
C HIS A 153 9.57 -1.86 -5.98
N VAL A 154 9.12 -2.72 -5.07
CA VAL A 154 9.96 -3.37 -4.06
C VAL A 154 9.77 -4.88 -4.13
N LEU A 155 10.89 -5.59 -4.26
CA LEU A 155 10.93 -7.04 -4.43
C LEU A 155 11.72 -7.71 -3.32
N TRP A 156 11.23 -8.86 -2.85
CA TRP A 156 12.00 -9.77 -2.00
C TRP A 156 12.96 -10.62 -2.85
N MET A 157 14.25 -10.32 -2.78
CA MET A 157 15.32 -11.03 -3.48
C MET A 157 16.55 -11.22 -2.59
N ASN A 158 17.28 -12.33 -2.76
CA ASN A 158 18.54 -12.57 -2.03
C ASN A 158 18.45 -12.35 -0.50
N GLN A 159 17.34 -12.79 0.10
CA GLN A 159 17.04 -12.67 1.54
C GLN A 159 16.82 -11.23 2.05
N GLY A 160 16.46 -10.29 1.17
CA GLY A 160 16.07 -8.95 1.56
C GLY A 160 15.12 -8.29 0.56
N TYR A 161 14.50 -7.20 0.99
CA TYR A 161 13.83 -6.26 0.10
C TYR A 161 14.83 -5.36 -0.59
N ILE A 162 14.70 -5.24 -1.90
CA ILE A 162 15.43 -4.30 -2.77
C ILE A 162 14.43 -3.56 -3.65
N GLU A 163 14.83 -2.42 -4.22
CA GLU A 163 14.04 -1.85 -5.32
C GLU A 163 14.03 -2.83 -6.49
N GLY A 164 12.87 -3.00 -7.11
CA GLY A 164 12.68 -3.85 -8.28
C GLY A 164 12.94 -3.13 -9.59
N GLY A 165 13.23 -1.81 -9.54
CA GLY A 165 13.23 -0.91 -10.68
C GLY A 165 11.85 -0.79 -11.32
N ALA A 166 11.49 0.39 -11.82
CA ALA A 166 10.73 0.42 -13.06
C ALA A 166 11.65 -0.15 -14.15
N GLU A 167 11.12 -0.70 -15.24
CA GLU A 167 11.93 -0.96 -16.44
C GLU A 167 12.42 0.36 -17.12
N SER A 168 12.76 1.40 -16.35
CA SER A 168 13.21 2.71 -16.78
C SER A 168 14.70 2.86 -16.50
N ARG A 169 15.45 2.25 -17.41
CA ARG A 169 16.85 2.49 -17.81
C ARG A 169 17.61 3.53 -16.98
N VAL A 170 18.60 3.04 -16.24
CA VAL A 170 19.91 3.68 -16.23
C VAL A 170 20.36 3.82 -17.70
N GLN A 171 20.43 5.05 -18.21
CA GLN A 171 21.29 5.41 -19.33
C GLN A 171 22.51 6.12 -18.78
#